data_AF-S4XQY7-F1
#
_entry.id   AF-S4XQY7-F1
#
_cell.length_a   1.000
_cell.length_b   1.000
_cell.length_c   1.000
_cell.angle_alpha   90.00
_cell.angle_beta   90.00
_cell.angle_gamma   90.00
#
_symmetry.space_group_name_H-M   'P 1'
#
loop_
_entity.id
_entity.type
_entity.pdbx_description
1 polymer ?
#
loop_
_entity_poly.entity_id
_entity_poly.type
_entity_poly.pdbx_seq_one_letter_code
_entity_poly.pdbx_strand_id
1 'polypeptide(L)'
;MRVRTIFLLCLAPFVIGSLQGCGGDDPDPKGEEGPLGACPPDSAAEQAAGLDALMGNCSICHSTTKVGAAARANAPEGANVDDPTYVSEHAEKIFEEIDEGAMPPTGRLQDATVESIRVYLACETQ
;
A
#
# COMPACT_ATOMS: atom_id res chain seq x y z
N MET A 1 1.16 -20.26 -62.20
CA MET A 1 2.05 -19.08 -62.26
C MET A 1 1.86 -18.36 -60.92
N ARG A 2 2.65 -18.52 -59.85
CA ARG A 2 4.08 -18.21 -59.58
C ARG A 2 4.51 -16.78 -59.94
N VAL A 3 4.28 -15.86 -58.99
CA VAL A 3 5.03 -14.60 -58.74
C VAL A 3 5.09 -14.50 -57.20
N ARG A 4 6.14 -14.94 -56.49
CA ARG A 4 7.48 -14.36 -56.24
C ARG A 4 7.42 -12.87 -55.83
N THR A 5 7.33 -12.59 -54.52
CA THR A 5 8.43 -12.15 -53.62
C THR A 5 8.85 -10.69 -53.83
N ILE A 6 8.78 -9.85 -52.79
CA ILE A 6 9.90 -9.05 -52.24
C ILE A 6 9.42 -8.26 -51.01
N PHE A 7 10.16 -8.48 -49.93
CA PHE A 7 10.20 -7.75 -48.67
C PHE A 7 10.33 -6.23 -48.83
N LEU A 8 9.65 -5.46 -47.98
CA LEU A 8 10.27 -4.27 -47.42
C LEU A 8 9.85 -4.09 -45.95
N LEU A 9 10.79 -4.50 -45.08
CA LEU A 9 10.93 -4.10 -43.69
C LEU A 9 10.78 -2.58 -43.57
N CYS A 10 9.73 -2.10 -42.91
CA CYS A 10 9.77 -0.81 -42.21
C CYS A 10 9.77 -1.11 -40.72
N LEU A 11 10.96 -1.42 -40.19
CA LEU A 11 11.25 -1.27 -38.77
C LEU A 11 11.14 0.23 -38.45
N ALA A 12 10.07 0.61 -37.75
CA ALA A 12 10.01 1.88 -37.05
C ALA A 12 10.69 1.70 -35.68
N PRO A 13 11.80 2.40 -35.38
CA PRO A 13 12.42 2.37 -34.08
C PRO A 13 11.72 3.35 -33.12
N PHE A 14 11.61 2.93 -31.85
CA PHE A 14 11.60 3.78 -30.66
C PHE A 14 10.55 4.90 -30.56
N VAL A 15 9.54 4.65 -29.73
CA VAL A 15 9.06 5.66 -28.78
C VAL A 15 9.18 5.03 -27.39
N ILE A 16 10.33 5.26 -26.74
CA ILE A 16 10.47 5.13 -25.29
C ILE A 16 9.59 6.24 -24.73
N GLY A 17 8.40 5.86 -24.27
CA GLY A 17 7.57 6.71 -23.43
C GLY A 17 8.27 6.89 -22.10
N SER A 18 8.61 8.14 -21.81
CA SER A 18 9.20 8.65 -20.58
C SER A 18 8.53 8.07 -19.33
N LEU A 19 9.26 7.19 -18.62
CA LEU A 19 9.15 7.05 -17.17
C LEU A 19 9.50 8.43 -16.59
N GLN A 20 8.46 9.15 -16.22
CA GLN A 20 8.57 10.35 -15.43
C GLN A 20 9.06 9.93 -14.05
N GLY A 21 10.30 10.27 -13.73
CA GLY A 21 10.90 9.98 -12.44
C GLY A 21 10.19 10.69 -11.30
N CYS A 22 9.70 9.92 -10.34
CA CYS A 22 9.92 10.18 -8.91
C CYS A 22 11.23 9.44 -8.59
N GLY A 23 12.35 10.06 -8.27
CA GLY A 23 12.55 11.10 -7.28
C GLY A 23 13.29 10.47 -6.11
N GLY A 24 14.63 10.47 -6.16
CA GLY A 24 15.49 10.13 -5.01
C GLY A 24 16.66 9.18 -5.31
N ASP A 25 17.66 9.64 -6.05
CA ASP A 25 19.02 9.08 -6.03
C ASP A 25 19.73 9.59 -4.75
N ASP A 26 19.70 8.80 -3.68
CA ASP A 26 20.74 8.79 -2.65
C ASP A 26 20.72 7.42 -1.94
N PRO A 27 21.71 6.54 -2.16
CA PRO A 27 21.86 5.34 -1.36
C PRO A 27 22.45 5.73 -0.01
N ASP A 28 21.61 6.12 0.93
CA ASP A 28 22.01 6.30 2.33
C ASP A 28 22.28 4.90 2.92
N PRO A 29 23.54 4.51 3.20
CA PRO A 29 23.86 3.12 3.53
C PRO A 29 23.56 2.76 4.99
N LYS A 30 22.81 3.58 5.74
CA LYS A 30 22.52 3.42 7.18
C LYS A 30 21.21 4.09 7.64
N GLY A 31 20.14 4.06 6.85
CA GLY A 31 18.80 4.30 7.38
C GLY A 31 18.23 2.99 7.87
N GLU A 32 17.96 2.83 9.17
CA GLU A 32 17.08 1.75 9.58
C GLU A 32 15.73 2.06 8.93
N GLU A 33 15.39 1.32 7.86
CA GLU A 33 14.06 1.41 7.29
C GLU A 33 13.10 1.17 8.45
N GLY A 34 12.18 2.11 8.69
CA GLY A 34 11.18 1.98 9.74
C GLY A 34 10.44 0.64 9.62
N PRO A 35 9.57 0.29 10.58
CA PRO A 35 8.93 -1.03 10.60
C PRO A 35 8.13 -1.37 9.32
N LEU A 36 7.78 -0.35 8.53
CA LEU A 36 7.15 -0.49 7.22
C LEU A 36 8.08 -0.95 6.11
N GLY A 37 9.39 -0.73 6.18
CA GLY A 37 10.32 -0.98 5.06
C GLY A 37 10.06 -0.08 3.84
N ALA A 38 10.79 -0.31 2.75
CA ALA A 38 10.53 0.34 1.47
C ALA A 38 9.24 -0.16 0.79
N CYS A 39 8.56 0.73 0.06
CA CYS A 39 7.51 0.35 -0.89
C CYS A 39 8.13 -0.42 -2.07
N PRO A 40 7.73 -1.68 -2.33
CA PRO A 40 8.33 -2.47 -3.39
C PRO A 40 8.02 -1.91 -4.79
N PRO A 41 8.94 -1.98 -5.75
CA PRO A 41 8.64 -1.64 -7.14
C PRO A 41 7.59 -2.59 -7.72
N ASP A 42 6.79 -2.12 -8.68
CA ASP A 42 5.75 -2.88 -9.37
C ASP A 42 4.66 -3.52 -8.46
N SER A 43 4.44 -2.97 -7.27
CA SER A 43 3.56 -3.52 -6.20
C SER A 43 2.08 -3.13 -6.28
N ALA A 44 1.58 -2.73 -7.45
CA ALA A 44 0.22 -2.19 -7.56
C ALA A 44 -0.88 -3.19 -7.12
N ALA A 45 -0.67 -4.49 -7.38
CA ALA A 45 -1.62 -5.53 -6.97
C ALA A 45 -1.59 -5.75 -5.45
N GLU A 46 -0.40 -5.75 -4.86
CA GLU A 46 -0.17 -5.89 -3.42
C GLU A 46 -0.71 -4.68 -2.65
N GLN A 47 -0.52 -3.47 -3.16
CA GLN A 47 -1.11 -2.25 -2.59
C GLN A 47 -2.65 -2.32 -2.59
N ALA A 48 -3.25 -2.77 -3.69
CA ALA A 48 -4.70 -2.94 -3.77
C ALA A 48 -5.21 -4.01 -2.79
N ALA A 49 -4.49 -5.13 -2.65
CA ALA A 49 -4.80 -6.16 -1.66
C ALA A 49 -4.64 -5.66 -0.22
N GLY A 50 -3.61 -4.85 0.05
CA GLY A 50 -3.37 -4.23 1.35
C GLY A 50 -4.45 -3.23 1.74
N LEU A 51 -4.89 -2.38 0.81
CA LEU A 51 -6.01 -1.47 1.04
C LEU A 51 -7.31 -2.25 1.32
N ASP A 52 -7.62 -3.27 0.52
CA ASP A 52 -8.80 -4.12 0.74
C ASP A 52 -8.73 -4.81 2.11
N ALA A 53 -7.56 -5.33 2.49
CA ALA A 53 -7.34 -5.93 3.80
C ALA A 53 -7.50 -4.92 4.94
N LEU A 54 -6.95 -3.71 4.82
CA LEU A 54 -7.08 -2.66 5.83
C LEU A 54 -8.55 -2.26 6.00
N MET A 55 -9.25 -2.01 4.89
CA MET A 55 -10.66 -1.63 4.92
C MET A 55 -11.55 -2.75 5.44
N GLY A 56 -11.32 -3.98 4.98
CA GLY A 56 -12.12 -5.15 5.36
C GLY A 56 -11.99 -5.53 6.84
N ASN A 57 -10.83 -5.30 7.45
CA ASN A 57 -10.57 -5.69 8.84
C ASN A 57 -10.71 -4.52 9.83
N CYS A 58 -10.34 -3.30 9.45
CA CYS A 58 -10.16 -2.20 10.40
C CYS A 58 -11.30 -1.17 10.36
N SER A 59 -11.92 -0.92 9.20
CA SER A 59 -12.95 0.13 9.05
C SER A 59 -14.23 -0.12 9.86
N ILE A 60 -14.46 -1.37 10.30
CA ILE A 60 -15.61 -1.72 11.14
C ILE A 60 -15.65 -0.93 12.46
N CYS A 61 -14.48 -0.60 13.01
CA CYS A 61 -14.31 0.19 14.24
C CYS A 61 -13.63 1.53 13.99
N HIS A 62 -12.73 1.61 13.00
CA HIS A 62 -11.91 2.76 12.68
C HIS A 62 -12.39 3.51 11.43
N SER A 63 -13.70 3.64 11.21
CA SER A 63 -14.23 4.46 10.10
C SER A 63 -14.69 5.83 10.60
N THR A 64 -14.52 6.87 9.79
CA THR A 64 -15.10 8.21 9.95
C THR A 64 -16.63 8.18 10.14
N THR A 65 -17.30 7.14 9.65
CA THR A 65 -18.76 6.97 9.78
C THR A 65 -19.19 6.40 11.14
N LYS A 66 -18.25 5.91 11.96
CA LYS A 66 -18.50 5.33 13.29
C LYS A 66 -18.29 6.41 14.35
N VAL A 67 -19.38 6.78 15.02
CA VAL A 67 -19.37 7.82 16.05
C VAL A 67 -19.78 7.23 17.39
N GLY A 68 -19.00 7.53 18.43
CA GLY A 68 -19.24 7.11 19.80
C GLY A 68 -18.64 5.75 20.13
N ALA A 69 -18.28 5.59 21.41
CA ALA A 69 -17.54 4.43 21.91
C ALA A 69 -18.18 3.08 21.55
N ALA A 70 -19.51 2.96 21.63
CA ALA A 70 -20.19 1.71 21.31
C ALA A 70 -20.05 1.31 19.84
N ALA A 71 -20.21 2.25 18.89
CA ALA A 71 -20.09 1.96 17.46
C ALA A 71 -18.64 1.67 17.03
N ARG A 72 -17.68 2.24 17.77
CA ARG A 72 -16.24 2.07 17.56
C ARG A 72 -15.63 0.91 18.35
N ALA A 73 -16.41 0.15 19.12
CA ALA A 73 -15.91 -0.84 20.08
C ALA A 73 -14.82 -0.29 21.03
N ASN A 74 -14.96 0.98 21.41
CA ASN A 74 -13.99 1.80 22.15
C ASN A 74 -12.70 2.14 21.40
N ALA A 75 -12.62 1.92 20.09
CA ALA A 75 -11.55 2.46 19.27
C ALA A 75 -11.53 4.00 19.36
N PRO A 76 -10.34 4.64 19.42
CA PRO A 76 -10.23 6.08 19.60
C PRO A 76 -10.98 6.86 18.52
N GLU A 77 -11.64 7.94 18.92
CA GLU A 77 -12.17 8.93 17.98
C GLU A 77 -11.01 9.59 17.23
N GLY A 78 -11.17 9.78 15.92
CA GLY A 78 -10.14 10.36 15.05
C GLY A 78 -9.10 9.37 14.50
N ALA A 79 -8.99 8.16 15.07
CA ALA A 79 -8.16 7.11 14.51
C ALA A 79 -8.90 6.39 13.36
N ASN A 80 -8.96 7.02 12.18
CA ASN A 80 -9.82 6.61 11.08
C ASN A 80 -9.00 6.09 9.89
N VAL A 81 -9.11 4.79 9.59
CA VAL A 81 -8.37 4.14 8.49
C VAL A 81 -8.98 4.36 7.11
N ASP A 82 -10.17 4.97 7.04
CA ASP A 82 -10.81 5.41 5.80
C ASP A 82 -10.51 6.89 5.47
N ASP A 83 -9.72 7.57 6.32
CA ASP A 83 -9.15 8.88 6.03
C ASP A 83 -7.72 8.73 5.50
N PRO A 84 -7.47 8.97 4.20
CA PRO A 84 -6.13 8.79 3.62
C PRO A 84 -5.08 9.71 4.23
N THR A 85 -5.47 10.89 4.74
CA THR A 85 -4.54 11.79 5.44
C THR A 85 -4.07 11.17 6.74
N TYR A 86 -5.01 10.64 7.53
CA TYR A 86 -4.69 9.95 8.77
C TYR A 86 -3.81 8.72 8.51
N VAL A 87 -4.16 7.90 7.51
CA VAL A 87 -3.41 6.70 7.15
C VAL A 87 -1.96 7.04 6.79
N SER A 88 -1.74 8.03 5.92
CA SER A 88 -0.39 8.45 5.52
C SER A 88 0.40 9.02 6.71
N GLU A 89 -0.20 9.87 7.54
CA GLU A 89 0.48 10.47 8.70
C GLU A 89 0.80 9.48 9.84
N HIS A 90 0.05 8.38 9.94
CA HIS A 90 0.14 7.43 11.07
C HIS A 90 0.46 6.00 10.62
N ALA A 91 0.95 5.79 9.39
CA ALA A 91 1.13 4.47 8.80
C ALA A 91 1.97 3.52 9.68
N GLU A 92 3.10 3.99 10.21
CA GLU A 92 3.95 3.19 11.09
C GLU A 92 3.22 2.75 12.36
N LYS A 93 2.46 3.68 12.97
CA LYS A 93 1.68 3.38 14.17
C LYS A 93 0.54 2.41 13.89
N ILE A 94 -0.12 2.55 12.75
CA ILE A 94 -1.16 1.60 12.31
C ILE A 94 -0.54 0.20 12.17
N PHE A 95 0.63 0.10 11.54
CA PHE A 95 1.30 -1.18 11.37
C PHE A 95 1.75 -1.80 12.69
N GLU A 96 2.35 -1.02 13.60
CA GLU A 96 2.74 -1.49 14.93
C GLU A 96 1.55 -2.11 15.69
N GLU A 97 0.39 -1.44 15.70
CA GLU A 97 -0.81 -1.94 16.39
C GLU A 97 -1.36 -3.22 15.74
N ILE A 98 -1.27 -3.34 14.41
CA ILE A 98 -1.69 -4.53 13.67
C ILE A 98 -0.74 -5.70 13.93
N ASP A 99 0.57 -5.45 13.92
CA ASP A 99 1.58 -6.47 14.17
C ASP A 99 1.54 -6.94 15.63
N GLU A 100 1.51 -6.03 16.60
CA GLU A 100 1.33 -6.42 18.01
C GLU A 100 0.06 -7.24 18.22
N GLY A 101 -0.98 -6.97 17.41
CA GLY A 101 -2.22 -7.74 17.41
C GLY A 101 -3.00 -7.63 18.72
N ALA A 102 -2.73 -6.57 19.49
CA ALA A 102 -3.35 -6.29 20.77
C ALA A 102 -4.74 -5.64 20.62
N MET A 103 -5.17 -5.31 19.39
CA MET A 103 -6.48 -4.66 19.15
C MET A 103 -7.65 -5.59 19.54
N PRO A 104 -8.44 -5.23 20.56
CA PRO A 104 -9.72 -5.87 20.78
C PRO A 104 -10.73 -5.46 19.69
N PRO A 105 -11.72 -6.29 19.36
CA PRO A 105 -11.96 -7.65 19.86
C PRO A 105 -11.28 -8.75 19.01
N THR A 106 -10.69 -8.40 17.87
CA THR A 106 -10.27 -9.34 16.82
C THR A 106 -8.90 -9.97 17.03
N GLY A 107 -8.00 -9.32 17.78
CA GLY A 107 -6.63 -9.79 17.96
C GLY A 107 -5.78 -9.70 16.68
N ARG A 108 -4.64 -10.40 16.65
CA ARG A 108 -3.69 -10.38 15.52
C ARG A 108 -4.29 -11.01 14.26
N LEU A 109 -4.09 -10.35 13.11
CA LEU A 109 -4.44 -10.88 11.80
C LEU A 109 -3.45 -11.98 11.35
N GLN A 110 -3.76 -12.68 10.26
CA GLN A 110 -2.83 -13.63 9.65
C GLN A 110 -1.62 -12.90 9.08
N ASP A 111 -0.42 -13.48 9.17
CA ASP A 111 0.82 -12.82 8.73
C ASP A 111 0.78 -12.36 7.26
N ALA A 112 0.14 -13.13 6.37
CA ALA A 112 -0.02 -12.73 4.97
C ALA A 112 -0.91 -11.48 4.81
N THR A 113 -1.94 -11.33 5.65
CA THR A 113 -2.79 -10.14 5.69
C THR A 113 -2.03 -8.95 6.27
N VAL A 114 -1.29 -9.16 7.36
CA VAL A 114 -0.43 -8.13 7.97
C VAL A 114 0.59 -7.62 6.94
N GLU A 115 1.24 -8.52 6.21
CA GLU A 115 2.21 -8.16 5.18
C GLU A 115 1.60 -7.38 4.00
N SER A 116 0.40 -7.77 3.55
CA SER A 116 -0.30 -7.02 2.50
C SER A 116 -0.62 -5.59 2.96
N ILE A 117 -1.06 -5.43 4.20
CA ILE A 117 -1.32 -4.12 4.80
C ILE A 117 -0.02 -3.32 4.94
N ARG A 118 1.09 -3.95 5.38
CA ARG A 118 2.41 -3.30 5.46
C ARG A 118 2.82 -2.71 4.12
N VAL A 119 2.70 -3.47 3.03
CA VAL A 119 3.05 -3.01 1.68
C VAL A 119 2.21 -1.79 1.28
N TYR A 120 0.90 -1.83 1.52
CA TYR A 120 0.04 -0.68 1.28
C TYR A 120 0.51 0.55 2.08
N LEU A 121 0.70 0.39 3.39
CA LEU A 121 1.11 1.48 4.29
C LEU A 121 2.49 2.06 3.92
N ALA A 122 3.46 1.22 3.54
CA ALA A 122 4.79 1.65 3.10
C ALA A 122 4.74 2.51 1.82
N CYS A 123 3.73 2.30 0.97
CA CYS A 123 3.56 3.05 -0.27
C CYS A 123 2.78 4.36 -0.07
N GLU A 124 1.92 4.47 0.94
CA GLU A 124 1.15 5.69 1.26
C GLU A 124 1.99 6.78 1.94
N THR A 125 3.19 6.43 2.44
CA THR A 125 4.12 7.37 3.11
C THR A 125 5.20 7.93 2.18
N GLN A 126 5.14 7.66 0.88
CA GLN A 126 6.14 8.11 -0.11
C GLN A 126 5.82 9.46 -0.75
#